data_AF-A0A7S0MDX5-F1
#
_entry.id   AF-A0A7S0MDX5-F1
#
_cell.length_a   1.000
_cell.length_b   1.000
_cell.length_c   1.000
_cell.angle_alpha   90.00
_cell.angle_beta   90.00
_cell.angle_gamma   90.00
#
_symmetry.space_group_name_H-M   'P 1'
#
loop_
_entity.id
_entity.type
_entity.pdbx_description
1 polymer ?
#
loop_
_entity_poly.entity_id
_entity_poly.type
_entity_poly.pdbx_seq_one_letter_code
_entity_poly.pdbx_strand_id
1 'polypeptide(L)'
;MGDGWDERNWDAVRRQEQKKQEVLVQASKNSERIRKMVRQVEETKTIGAETLGELDKQSEQLKRVHGEVDKIDNNLNVADRTIRGMESVWGSIRNMWSKGTSTSKPPSATEAQRLDRAIEQRQSSKIMQRGTVDAAPVRAEAKAVKEYGDDWREKQRKLEDQQDEDLDHISRAVRELKTMSMDMGYTLDAQTKSIERLSDRTDAVDARLAKSNVRVKRML
;
A
#
# COMPACT_ATOMS: atom_id res chain seq x y z
N MET A 1 -16.43 -13.85 80.15
CA MET A 1 -17.31 -14.12 79.00
C MET A 1 -17.00 -13.10 77.91
N GLY A 2 -15.99 -13.37 77.09
CA GLY A 2 -15.67 -12.58 75.92
C GLY A 2 -14.85 -13.50 75.05
N ASP A 3 -15.37 -13.84 73.86
CA ASP A 3 -14.66 -14.53 72.76
C ASP A 3 -15.60 -14.79 71.56
N GLY A 4 -16.50 -13.84 71.23
CA GLY A 4 -17.44 -13.96 70.11
C GLY A 4 -17.24 -12.95 68.98
N TRP A 5 -16.28 -12.04 69.15
CA TRP A 5 -16.03 -10.89 68.27
C TRP A 5 -14.83 -11.07 67.33
N ASP A 6 -14.02 -12.14 67.51
CA ASP A 6 -12.79 -12.31 66.74
C ASP A 6 -13.01 -13.06 65.41
N GLU A 7 -13.56 -14.28 65.39
CA GLU A 7 -13.57 -15.14 64.18
C GLU A 7 -14.34 -14.55 62.98
N ARG A 8 -15.53 -13.99 63.21
CA ARG A 8 -16.36 -13.41 62.12
C ARG A 8 -15.71 -12.18 61.48
N ASN A 9 -14.90 -11.43 62.23
CA ASN A 9 -14.19 -10.26 61.74
C ASN A 9 -13.00 -10.70 60.86
N TRP A 10 -12.24 -11.72 61.30
CA TRP A 10 -11.14 -12.30 60.52
C TRP A 10 -11.60 -12.97 59.22
N ASP A 11 -12.80 -13.57 59.17
CA ASP A 11 -13.39 -14.10 57.94
C ASP A 11 -13.77 -13.01 56.93
N ALA A 12 -14.29 -11.87 57.41
CA ALA A 12 -14.64 -10.74 56.55
C ALA A 12 -13.39 -10.11 55.93
N VAL A 13 -12.34 -9.92 56.73
CA VAL A 13 -11.04 -9.40 56.27
C VAL A 13 -10.40 -10.32 55.25
N ARG A 14 -10.36 -11.65 55.49
CA ARG A 14 -9.82 -12.62 54.52
C ARG A 14 -10.58 -12.62 53.20
N ARG A 15 -11.92 -12.57 53.24
CA ARG A 15 -12.73 -12.47 52.01
C ARG A 15 -12.49 -11.17 51.25
N GLN A 16 -12.29 -10.07 51.97
CA GLN A 16 -11.97 -8.79 51.33
C GLN A 16 -10.59 -8.83 50.65
N GLU A 17 -9.59 -9.43 51.30
CA GLU A 17 -8.24 -9.53 50.75
C GLU A 17 -8.18 -10.47 49.54
N GLN A 18 -8.90 -11.60 49.59
CA GLN A 18 -9.05 -12.50 48.45
C GLN A 18 -9.66 -11.79 47.24
N LYS A 19 -10.72 -10.99 47.45
CA LYS A 19 -11.34 -10.21 46.36
C LYS A 19 -10.37 -9.20 45.76
N LYS A 20 -9.56 -8.52 46.57
CA LYS A 20 -8.54 -7.58 46.05
C LYS A 20 -7.51 -8.31 45.19
N GLN A 21 -7.00 -9.45 45.66
CA GLN A 21 -6.05 -10.25 44.90
C GLN A 21 -6.67 -10.77 43.59
N GLU A 22 -7.92 -11.22 43.63
CA GLU A 22 -8.64 -11.66 42.43
C GLU A 22 -8.75 -10.53 41.41
N VAL A 23 -9.14 -9.32 41.81
CA VAL A 23 -9.21 -8.14 40.94
C VAL A 23 -7.84 -7.84 40.32
N LEU A 24 -6.76 -7.83 41.11
CA LEU A 24 -5.41 -7.58 40.59
C LEU A 24 -4.95 -8.67 39.62
N VAL A 25 -5.23 -9.94 39.91
CA VAL A 25 -4.91 -11.06 39.01
C VAL A 25 -5.68 -10.94 37.70
N GLN A 26 -6.96 -10.56 37.75
CA GLN A 26 -7.76 -10.36 36.54
C GLN A 26 -7.27 -9.16 35.73
N ALA A 27 -6.97 -8.03 36.38
CA ALA A 27 -6.41 -6.84 35.73
C ALA A 27 -5.05 -7.16 35.07
N SER A 28 -4.18 -7.90 35.76
CA SER A 28 -2.90 -8.34 35.20
C SER A 28 -3.08 -9.26 33.98
N LYS A 29 -4.02 -10.23 34.05
CA LYS A 29 -4.34 -11.09 32.91
C LYS A 29 -4.89 -10.30 31.73
N ASN A 30 -5.72 -9.28 31.99
CA ASN A 30 -6.25 -8.42 30.95
C ASN A 30 -5.14 -7.59 30.29
N SER A 31 -4.25 -6.99 31.08
CA SER A 31 -3.07 -6.27 30.56
C SER A 31 -2.20 -7.18 29.71
N GLU A 32 -1.96 -8.43 30.10
CA GLU A 32 -1.18 -9.37 29.29
C GLU A 32 -1.85 -9.67 27.93
N ARG A 33 -3.18 -9.81 27.91
CA ARG A 33 -3.96 -10.00 26.68
C ARG A 33 -3.86 -8.77 25.77
N ILE A 34 -4.00 -7.58 26.35
CA ILE A 34 -3.92 -6.31 25.61
C ILE A 34 -2.51 -6.14 25.01
N ARG A 35 -1.45 -6.41 25.76
CA ARG A 35 -0.07 -6.39 25.22
C ARG A 35 0.16 -7.39 24.08
N LYS A 36 -0.47 -8.57 24.14
CA LYS A 36 -0.45 -9.53 23.03
C LYS A 36 -1.14 -8.94 21.79
N MET A 37 -2.28 -8.29 21.96
CA MET A 37 -2.99 -7.62 20.86
C MET A 37 -2.15 -6.47 20.27
N VAL A 38 -1.47 -5.66 21.10
CA VAL A 38 -0.53 -4.63 20.62
C VAL A 38 0.52 -5.25 19.68
N ARG A 39 1.16 -6.33 20.11
CA ARG A 39 2.19 -7.02 19.29
C ARG A 39 1.60 -7.54 17.97
N GLN A 40 0.44 -8.18 18.02
CA GLN A 40 -0.23 -8.71 16.82
C GLN A 40 -0.59 -7.60 15.83
N VAL A 41 -1.06 -6.45 16.31
CA VAL A 41 -1.42 -5.33 15.45
C VAL A 41 -0.17 -4.70 14.81
N GLU A 42 0.93 -4.56 15.54
CA GLU A 42 2.20 -4.06 14.97
C GLU A 42 2.83 -5.05 13.96
N GLU A 43 2.74 -6.36 14.23
CA GLU A 43 3.13 -7.38 13.26
C GLU A 43 2.27 -7.29 11.99
N THR A 44 0.95 -7.15 12.15
CA THR A 44 0.01 -6.97 11.02
C THR A 44 0.35 -5.71 10.22
N LYS A 45 0.74 -4.61 10.89
CA LYS A 45 1.15 -3.38 10.21
C LYS A 45 2.42 -3.58 9.38
N THR A 46 3.39 -4.31 9.92
CA THR A 46 4.64 -4.63 9.22
C THR A 46 4.33 -5.43 7.94
N ILE A 47 3.51 -6.48 8.07
CA ILE A 47 3.05 -7.28 6.91
C ILE A 47 2.26 -6.41 5.91
N GLY A 48 1.41 -5.51 6.39
CA GLY A 48 0.65 -4.58 5.55
C GLY A 48 1.55 -3.64 4.75
N ALA A 49 2.60 -3.10 5.37
CA ALA A 49 3.58 -2.25 4.70
C ALA A 49 4.38 -3.02 3.64
N GLU A 50 4.83 -4.24 3.95
CA GLU A 50 5.50 -5.12 2.98
C GLU A 50 4.58 -5.44 1.79
N THR A 51 3.31 -5.72 2.06
CA THR A 51 2.30 -6.02 1.03
C THR A 51 2.06 -4.81 0.12
N LEU A 52 1.92 -3.61 0.67
CA LEU A 52 1.83 -2.38 -0.11
C LEU A 52 3.07 -2.17 -1.00
N GLY A 53 4.26 -2.42 -0.46
CA GLY A 53 5.50 -2.35 -1.24
C GLY A 53 5.55 -3.36 -2.39
N GLU A 54 4.99 -4.55 -2.20
CA GLU A 54 4.90 -5.54 -3.27
C GLU A 54 3.85 -5.16 -4.33
N LEU A 55 2.71 -4.62 -3.92
CA LEU A 55 1.71 -4.09 -4.86
C LEU A 55 2.27 -2.95 -5.71
N ASP A 56 3.11 -2.07 -5.14
CA ASP A 56 3.78 -1.03 -5.92
C ASP A 56 4.70 -1.62 -6.99
N LYS A 57 5.55 -2.59 -6.62
CA LYS A 57 6.41 -3.31 -7.60
C LYS A 57 5.59 -3.99 -8.69
N GLN A 58 4.48 -4.62 -8.33
CA GLN A 58 3.58 -5.27 -9.29
C GLN A 58 2.94 -4.25 -10.24
N SER A 59 2.58 -3.06 -9.75
CA SER A 59 2.08 -1.97 -10.58
C SER A 59 3.10 -1.56 -11.65
N GLU A 60 4.36 -1.44 -11.28
CA GLU A 60 5.45 -1.12 -12.22
C GLU A 60 5.73 -2.26 -13.20
N GLN A 61 5.65 -3.52 -12.74
CA GLN A 61 5.73 -4.68 -13.64
C GLN A 61 4.62 -4.64 -14.69
N LEU A 62 3.38 -4.38 -14.28
CA LEU A 62 2.24 -4.32 -15.19
C LEU A 62 2.40 -3.21 -16.24
N LYS A 63 2.91 -2.04 -15.84
CA LYS A 63 3.25 -0.94 -16.78
C LYS A 63 4.31 -1.38 -17.80
N ARG A 64 5.35 -2.11 -17.37
CA ARG A 64 6.37 -2.65 -18.28
C ARG A 64 5.76 -3.62 -19.28
N VAL A 65 4.89 -4.52 -18.84
CA VAL A 65 4.24 -5.49 -19.73
C VAL A 65 3.34 -4.80 -20.76
N HIS A 66 2.56 -3.78 -20.35
CA HIS A 66 1.84 -2.92 -21.30
C HIS A 66 2.76 -2.32 -22.36
N GLY A 67 3.90 -1.77 -21.93
CA GLY A 67 4.93 -1.22 -22.83
C GLY A 67 5.55 -2.25 -23.77
N GLU A 68 5.70 -3.51 -23.36
CA GLU A 68 6.17 -4.58 -24.26
C GLU A 68 5.10 -4.96 -25.28
N VAL A 69 3.83 -5.06 -24.89
CA VAL A 69 2.72 -5.31 -25.83
C VAL A 69 2.59 -4.16 -26.84
N ASP A 70 2.76 -2.91 -26.40
CA ASP A 70 2.88 -1.73 -27.26
C ASP A 70 3.98 -1.89 -28.32
N LYS A 71 5.17 -2.33 -27.92
CA LYS A 71 6.29 -2.54 -28.84
C LYS A 71 5.99 -3.64 -29.84
N ILE A 72 5.38 -4.74 -29.41
CA ILE A 72 4.99 -5.83 -30.31
C ILE A 72 3.99 -5.33 -31.35
N ASP A 73 2.95 -4.59 -30.93
CA ASP A 73 1.96 -4.03 -31.86
C ASP A 73 2.60 -3.10 -32.89
N ASN A 74 3.51 -2.24 -32.45
CA ASN A 74 4.26 -1.34 -33.34
C ASN A 74 5.18 -2.11 -34.31
N ASN A 75 5.85 -3.15 -33.83
CA ASN A 75 6.67 -4.02 -34.68
C ASN A 75 5.81 -4.73 -35.73
N LEU A 76 4.60 -5.16 -35.37
CA LEU A 76 3.63 -5.71 -36.32
C LEU A 76 3.18 -4.66 -37.35
N ASN A 77 2.99 -3.39 -36.96
CA ASN A 77 2.70 -2.31 -37.92
C ASN A 77 3.81 -2.16 -38.97
N VAL A 78 5.07 -2.22 -38.53
CA VAL A 78 6.24 -2.14 -39.42
C VAL A 78 6.31 -3.38 -40.31
N ALA A 79 6.18 -4.58 -39.73
CA ALA A 79 6.19 -5.84 -40.47
C ALA A 79 5.09 -5.87 -41.54
N ASP A 80 3.87 -5.45 -41.20
CA ASP A 80 2.75 -5.39 -42.12
C ASP A 80 3.00 -4.43 -43.30
N ARG A 81 3.66 -3.30 -43.05
CA ARG A 81 4.03 -2.34 -44.11
C ARG A 81 5.10 -2.92 -45.02
N THR A 82 6.09 -3.61 -44.46
CA THR A 82 7.14 -4.29 -45.22
C THR A 82 6.57 -5.42 -46.08
N ILE A 83 5.70 -6.26 -45.51
CA ILE A 83 4.98 -7.33 -46.21
C ILE A 83 4.17 -6.73 -47.37
N ARG A 84 3.37 -5.68 -47.14
CA ARG A 84 2.63 -5.00 -48.23
C ARG A 84 3.55 -4.46 -49.32
N GLY A 85 4.72 -3.93 -48.95
CA GLY A 85 5.76 -3.53 -49.89
C GLY A 85 6.27 -4.70 -50.74
N MET A 86 6.54 -5.85 -50.12
CA MET A 86 6.95 -7.07 -50.82
C MET A 86 5.86 -7.63 -51.74
N GLU A 87 4.59 -7.65 -51.31
CA GLU A 87 3.44 -8.02 -52.16
C GLU A 87 3.36 -7.11 -53.39
N SER A 88 3.57 -5.80 -53.20
CA SER A 88 3.57 -4.82 -54.29
C SER A 88 4.73 -5.02 -55.26
N VAL A 89 5.94 -5.35 -54.79
CA VAL A 89 7.09 -5.61 -55.67
C VAL A 89 6.88 -6.90 -56.47
N TRP A 90 6.44 -7.99 -55.84
CA TRP A 90 6.18 -9.24 -56.55
C TRP A 90 5.01 -9.11 -57.53
N GLY A 91 3.95 -8.39 -57.14
CA GLY A 91 2.83 -8.02 -58.01
C GLY A 91 3.26 -7.13 -59.18
N SER A 92 4.19 -6.20 -58.96
CA SER A 92 4.74 -5.34 -60.01
C SER A 92 5.68 -6.12 -60.94
N ILE A 93 6.49 -7.05 -60.43
CA ILE A 93 7.32 -7.95 -61.26
C ILE A 93 6.41 -8.85 -62.12
N ARG A 94 5.37 -9.45 -61.52
CA ARG A 94 4.39 -10.25 -62.26
C ARG A 94 3.61 -9.41 -63.29
N ASN A 95 3.24 -8.18 -62.96
CA ASN A 95 2.53 -7.27 -63.87
C ASN A 95 3.44 -6.74 -64.99
N MET A 96 4.71 -6.46 -64.70
CA MET A 96 5.73 -6.11 -65.70
C MET A 96 6.03 -7.28 -66.64
N TRP A 97 5.92 -8.53 -66.17
CA TRP A 97 6.08 -9.72 -67.01
C TRP A 97 4.80 -10.14 -67.75
N SER A 98 3.65 -9.51 -67.45
CA SER A 98 2.38 -9.82 -68.10
C SER A 98 1.73 -8.65 -68.86
N LYS A 99 2.21 -7.41 -68.72
CA LYS A 99 1.72 -6.24 -69.48
C LYS A 99 2.81 -5.21 -69.74
N GLY A 100 2.94 -4.82 -71.02
CA GLY A 100 3.85 -3.79 -71.48
C GLY A 100 3.44 -2.35 -71.12
N THR A 101 4.47 -1.56 -70.80
CA THR A 101 4.67 -0.11 -70.94
C THR A 101 3.69 0.90 -70.31
N SER A 102 4.23 1.72 -69.38
CA SER A 102 4.19 3.21 -69.28
C SER A 102 4.00 3.68 -67.82
N THR A 103 4.35 4.87 -67.32
CA THR A 103 5.41 5.91 -67.50
C THR A 103 5.06 7.00 -66.44
N SER A 104 6.06 7.62 -65.79
CA SER A 104 6.04 8.91 -65.03
C SER A 104 5.29 8.98 -63.68
N LYS A 105 5.62 9.80 -62.66
CA LYS A 105 6.72 10.70 -62.21
C LYS A 105 6.40 11.07 -60.73
N PRO A 106 7.36 11.49 -59.87
CA PRO A 106 7.15 11.84 -58.45
C PRO A 106 7.07 13.37 -58.19
N PRO A 107 6.75 13.82 -56.96
CA PRO A 107 7.70 14.73 -56.27
C PRO A 107 7.83 14.61 -54.71
N SER A 108 9.09 14.84 -54.26
CA SER A 108 9.63 15.56 -53.05
C SER A 108 8.98 15.39 -51.65
N ALA A 109 9.65 14.97 -50.55
CA ALA A 109 10.78 15.58 -49.79
C ALA A 109 10.51 17.07 -49.42
N THR A 110 10.57 17.59 -48.18
CA THR A 110 11.36 17.23 -46.98
C THR A 110 10.84 18.03 -45.75
N GLU A 111 11.13 17.50 -44.54
CA GLU A 111 11.52 18.17 -43.26
C GLU A 111 10.61 19.25 -42.61
N ALA A 112 10.16 19.20 -41.36
CA ALA A 112 10.70 18.76 -40.05
C ALA A 112 11.78 19.68 -39.43
N GLN A 113 11.43 20.40 -38.36
CA GLN A 113 12.30 20.89 -37.26
C GLN A 113 11.39 21.43 -36.13
N ARG A 114 11.26 20.78 -34.95
CA ARG A 114 12.13 20.71 -33.73
C ARG A 114 11.97 21.94 -32.82
N LEU A 115 11.40 21.78 -31.61
CA LEU A 115 12.03 21.55 -30.27
C LEU A 115 12.73 22.84 -29.74
N ASP A 116 12.73 23.26 -28.46
CA ASP A 116 12.30 22.70 -27.17
C ASP A 116 12.60 23.74 -26.05
N ARG A 117 12.16 23.42 -24.81
CA ARG A 117 12.69 23.84 -23.48
C ARG A 117 12.53 25.28 -22.96
N ALA A 118 12.49 25.57 -21.64
CA ALA A 118 12.22 24.85 -20.38
C ALA A 118 12.53 25.81 -19.20
N ILE A 119 11.80 25.67 -18.07
CA ILE A 119 12.23 25.78 -16.64
C ILE A 119 12.74 27.17 -16.16
N GLU A 120 12.53 27.70 -14.95
CA GLU A 120 11.74 27.48 -13.72
C GLU A 120 12.25 28.58 -12.76
N GLN A 121 11.43 29.21 -11.93
CA GLN A 121 11.95 30.05 -10.83
C GLN A 121 11.03 30.00 -9.61
N ARG A 122 11.47 29.21 -8.61
CA ARG A 122 10.96 29.21 -7.23
C ARG A 122 11.70 30.25 -6.42
N GLN A 123 10.96 31.07 -5.66
CA GLN A 123 11.51 31.84 -4.54
C GLN A 123 10.72 31.57 -3.26
N SER A 124 11.49 31.58 -2.18
CA SER A 124 11.22 31.16 -0.82
C SER A 124 10.71 32.31 0.04
N SER A 125 9.83 32.02 1.00
CA SER A 125 9.46 32.93 2.08
C SER A 125 9.55 32.23 3.43
N LYS A 126 10.56 32.63 4.22
CA LYS A 126 10.70 32.39 5.66
C LYS A 126 9.82 33.39 6.42
N ILE A 127 8.99 32.92 7.36
CA ILE A 127 8.36 33.78 8.38
C ILE A 127 8.33 33.07 9.74
N MET A 128 9.06 33.72 10.67
CA MET A 128 8.84 33.95 12.10
C MET A 128 8.70 32.82 13.15
N GLN A 129 9.74 32.84 13.97
CA GLN A 129 9.91 32.38 15.35
C GLN A 129 9.04 33.18 16.34
N ARG A 130 8.41 32.49 17.30
CA ARG A 130 7.71 33.12 18.44
C ARG A 130 7.85 32.27 19.71
N GLY A 131 8.60 32.83 20.67
CA GLY A 131 8.15 33.12 22.03
C GLY A 131 7.81 31.97 22.99
N THR A 132 8.71 31.79 23.96
CA THR A 132 8.64 31.07 25.23
C THR A 132 7.54 31.57 26.19
N VAL A 133 6.99 30.69 27.03
CA VAL A 133 6.64 31.00 28.43
C VAL A 133 6.73 29.76 29.31
N ASP A 134 7.45 29.92 30.41
CA ASP A 134 7.64 29.00 31.52
C ASP A 134 6.36 28.81 32.36
N ALA A 135 6.19 27.62 32.93
CA ALA A 135 5.44 27.43 34.16
C ALA A 135 6.03 26.25 34.94
N ALA A 136 6.70 26.56 36.05
CA ALA A 136 7.25 25.61 37.00
C ALA A 136 6.15 24.96 37.89
N PRO A 137 6.41 23.80 38.51
CA PRO A 137 5.39 22.97 39.15
C PRO A 137 5.16 23.36 40.62
N VAL A 138 3.90 23.33 41.05
CA VAL A 138 3.53 23.56 42.46
C VAL A 138 3.32 22.22 43.18
N ARG A 139 4.37 21.82 43.89
CA ARG A 139 4.40 21.26 45.26
C ARG A 139 3.23 20.36 45.73
N ALA A 140 3.51 19.06 45.70
CA ALA A 140 3.69 18.15 46.84
C ALA A 140 2.83 18.27 48.13
N GLU A 141 2.50 17.07 48.63
CA GLU A 141 2.29 16.65 50.03
C GLU A 141 0.87 16.71 50.64
N ALA A 142 0.18 15.58 50.53
CA ALA A 142 -0.73 15.09 51.56
C ALA A 142 -0.30 13.68 52.04
N LYS A 143 0.74 13.70 52.89
CA LYS A 143 0.95 12.89 54.09
C LYS A 143 0.20 11.55 54.22
N ALA A 144 0.94 10.49 53.92
CA ALA A 144 1.19 9.32 54.76
C ALA A 144 0.29 9.10 56.00
N VAL A 145 -0.89 8.47 55.80
CA VAL A 145 -1.61 7.65 56.81
C VAL A 145 -2.30 6.45 56.13
N LYS A 146 -1.79 5.92 55.01
CA LYS A 146 -2.54 4.96 54.18
C LYS A 146 -1.73 3.76 53.69
N GLU A 147 -0.68 3.41 54.43
CA GLU A 147 0.42 2.57 53.94
C GLU A 147 0.08 1.09 53.69
N TYR A 148 -1.05 0.56 54.16
CA TYR A 148 -1.48 -0.82 53.85
C TYR A 148 -2.77 -0.93 53.01
N GLY A 149 -3.53 0.16 52.87
CA GLY A 149 -4.80 0.17 52.13
C GLY A 149 -4.72 0.79 50.72
N ASP A 150 -3.61 1.47 50.40
CA ASP A 150 -3.40 2.19 49.14
C ASP A 150 -2.54 1.45 48.12
N ASP A 151 -1.63 0.57 48.55
CA ASP A 151 -0.74 -0.14 47.64
C ASP A 151 -1.50 -0.95 46.57
N TRP A 152 -2.56 -1.66 46.96
CA TRP A 152 -3.35 -2.46 46.00
C TRP A 152 -4.17 -1.59 45.02
N ARG A 153 -4.69 -0.45 45.48
CA ARG A 153 -5.44 0.50 44.63
C ARG A 153 -4.51 1.22 43.67
N GLU A 154 -3.31 1.57 44.10
CA GLU A 154 -2.29 2.16 43.25
C GLU A 154 -1.81 1.16 42.20
N LYS A 155 -1.57 -0.11 42.59
CA LYS A 155 -1.26 -1.19 41.63
C LYS A 155 -2.37 -1.39 40.62
N GLN A 156 -3.63 -1.41 41.07
CA GLN A 156 -4.78 -1.51 40.17
C GLN A 156 -4.81 -0.32 39.19
N ARG A 157 -4.69 0.92 39.67
CA ARG A 157 -4.67 2.12 38.82
C ARG A 157 -3.53 2.07 37.80
N LYS A 158 -2.31 1.72 38.21
CA LYS A 158 -1.18 1.57 37.28
C LYS A 158 -1.45 0.52 36.20
N LEU A 159 -2.14 -0.58 36.54
CA LEU A 159 -2.53 -1.59 35.57
C LEU A 159 -3.64 -1.09 34.64
N GLU A 160 -4.60 -0.31 35.14
CA GLU A 160 -5.67 0.30 34.35
C GLU A 160 -5.10 1.37 33.41
N ASP A 161 -4.27 2.28 33.90
CA ASP A 161 -3.59 3.31 33.10
C ASP A 161 -2.77 2.69 31.96
N GLN A 162 -2.04 1.59 32.24
CA GLN A 162 -1.30 0.83 31.21
C GLN A 162 -2.24 0.18 30.18
N GLN A 163 -3.38 -0.36 30.63
CA GLN A 163 -4.35 -0.95 29.72
C GLN A 163 -4.96 0.10 28.79
N ASP A 164 -5.30 1.27 29.33
CA ASP A 164 -5.86 2.37 28.53
C ASP A 164 -4.84 2.88 27.51
N GLU A 165 -3.56 3.05 27.91
CA GLU A 165 -2.49 3.43 26.98
C GLU A 165 -2.30 2.40 25.85
N ASP A 166 -2.26 1.12 26.19
CA ASP A 166 -2.13 0.04 25.21
C ASP A 166 -3.38 -0.03 24.29
N LEU A 167 -4.59 0.19 24.81
CA LEU A 167 -5.83 0.22 24.02
C LEU A 167 -5.87 1.42 23.07
N ASP A 168 -5.39 2.58 23.51
CA ASP A 168 -5.22 3.75 22.65
C ASP A 168 -4.17 3.52 21.56
N HIS A 169 -3.11 2.77 21.87
CA HIS A 169 -2.14 2.34 20.88
C HIS A 169 -2.78 1.41 19.83
N ILE A 170 -3.51 0.38 20.26
CA ILE A 170 -4.27 -0.51 19.37
C ILE A 170 -5.25 0.30 18.50
N SER A 171 -6.00 1.23 19.09
CA SER A 171 -6.96 2.07 18.38
C SER A 171 -6.31 2.88 17.25
N ARG A 172 -5.14 3.48 17.52
CA ARG A 172 -4.35 4.19 16.50
C ARG A 172 -3.85 3.26 15.41
N ALA A 173 -3.27 2.13 15.81
CA ALA A 173 -2.70 1.19 14.86
C ALA A 173 -3.76 0.50 13.99
N VAL A 174 -4.97 0.23 14.51
CA VAL A 174 -6.10 -0.27 13.71
C VAL A 174 -6.60 0.76 12.71
N ARG A 175 -6.60 2.06 13.03
CA ARG A 175 -6.91 3.11 12.05
C ARG A 175 -5.89 3.16 10.92
N GLU A 176 -4.60 2.97 11.25
CA GLU A 176 -3.53 2.89 10.25
C GLU A 176 -3.69 1.65 9.36
N LEU A 177 -3.96 0.47 9.94
CA LEU A 177 -4.30 -0.75 9.21
C LEU A 177 -5.49 -0.53 8.25
N LYS A 178 -6.51 0.21 8.68
CA LYS A 178 -7.66 0.56 7.84
C LYS A 178 -7.23 1.41 6.63
N THR A 179 -6.40 2.43 6.84
CA THR A 179 -5.86 3.25 5.75
C THR A 179 -5.07 2.40 4.77
N MET A 180 -4.13 1.56 5.26
CA MET A 180 -3.37 0.65 4.40
C MET A 180 -4.29 -0.31 3.63
N SER A 181 -5.33 -0.84 4.26
CA SER A 181 -6.29 -1.73 3.61
C SER A 181 -7.08 -1.02 2.50
N MET A 182 -7.43 0.25 2.69
CA MET A 182 -8.07 1.07 1.64
C MET A 182 -7.11 1.32 0.49
N ASP A 183 -5.86 1.69 0.76
CA ASP A 183 -4.83 1.92 -0.27
C ASP A 183 -4.53 0.65 -1.07
N MET A 184 -4.44 -0.51 -0.40
CA MET A 184 -4.33 -1.82 -1.04
C MET A 184 -5.56 -2.08 -1.93
N GLY A 185 -6.77 -1.81 -1.44
CA GLY A 185 -8.00 -1.98 -2.21
C GLY A 185 -8.05 -1.14 -3.48
N TYR A 186 -7.66 0.14 -3.40
CA TYR A 186 -7.58 1.02 -4.57
C TYR A 186 -6.52 0.55 -5.58
N THR A 187 -5.36 0.12 -5.09
CA THR A 187 -4.27 -0.37 -5.93
C THR A 187 -4.67 -1.65 -6.66
N LEU A 188 -5.32 -2.58 -5.96
CA LEU A 188 -5.83 -3.82 -6.55
C LEU A 188 -6.88 -3.54 -7.63
N ASP A 189 -7.87 -2.67 -7.38
CA ASP A 189 -8.87 -2.30 -8.40
C ASP A 189 -8.23 -1.69 -9.66
N ALA A 190 -7.24 -0.80 -9.47
CA ALA A 190 -6.50 -0.21 -10.57
C ALA A 190 -5.69 -1.25 -11.36
N GLN A 191 -5.03 -2.19 -10.66
CA GLN A 191 -4.30 -3.29 -11.28
C GLN A 191 -5.23 -4.24 -12.03
N THR A 192 -6.37 -4.63 -11.45
CA THR A 192 -7.37 -5.49 -12.11
C THR A 192 -7.81 -4.89 -13.44
N LYS A 193 -8.23 -3.62 -13.45
CA LYS A 193 -8.61 -2.91 -14.68
C LYS A 193 -7.48 -2.79 -15.70
N SER A 194 -6.23 -2.74 -15.22
CA SER A 194 -5.05 -2.70 -16.09
C SER A 194 -4.72 -4.07 -16.67
N ILE A 195 -4.95 -5.16 -15.93
CA ILE A 195 -4.83 -6.54 -16.40
C ILE A 195 -5.89 -6.84 -17.45
N GLU A 196 -7.15 -6.45 -17.24
CA GLU A 196 -8.23 -6.62 -18.23
C GLU A 196 -7.88 -5.96 -19.57
N ARG A 197 -7.47 -4.68 -19.52
CA ARG A 197 -7.00 -3.96 -20.72
C ARG A 197 -5.79 -4.61 -21.36
N LEU A 198 -4.87 -5.16 -20.57
CA LEU A 198 -3.71 -5.87 -21.08
C LEU A 198 -4.14 -7.15 -21.80
N SER A 199 -5.10 -7.90 -21.25
CA SER A 199 -5.64 -9.11 -21.85
C SER A 199 -6.25 -8.82 -23.22
N ASP A 200 -7.20 -7.88 -23.29
CA ASP A 200 -7.87 -7.49 -24.54
C ASP A 200 -6.84 -7.09 -25.62
N ARG A 201 -5.82 -6.33 -25.20
CA ARG A 201 -4.78 -5.86 -26.09
C ARG A 201 -3.86 -6.99 -26.56
N THR A 202 -3.51 -7.89 -25.65
CA THR A 202 -2.68 -9.06 -25.96
C THR A 202 -3.39 -9.97 -26.96
N ASP A 203 -4.70 -10.21 -26.77
CA ASP A 203 -5.51 -10.99 -27.72
C ASP A 203 -5.57 -10.35 -29.11
N ALA A 204 -5.73 -9.02 -29.18
CA ALA A 204 -5.69 -8.29 -30.44
C ALA A 204 -4.32 -8.40 -31.14
N VAL A 205 -3.23 -8.23 -30.38
CA VAL A 205 -1.86 -8.34 -30.90
C VAL A 205 -1.55 -9.77 -31.36
N ASP A 206 -1.99 -10.79 -30.61
CA ASP A 206 -1.80 -12.19 -30.99
C ASP A 206 -2.53 -12.54 -32.29
N ALA A 207 -3.80 -12.13 -32.42
CA ALA A 207 -4.58 -12.32 -33.63
C ALA A 207 -3.92 -11.62 -34.86
N ARG A 208 -3.31 -10.45 -34.66
CA ARG A 208 -2.54 -9.75 -35.70
C ARG A 208 -1.25 -10.48 -36.05
N LEU A 209 -0.51 -10.95 -35.04
CA LEU A 209 0.72 -11.72 -35.22
C LEU A 209 0.44 -12.99 -36.03
N ALA A 210 -0.62 -13.73 -35.70
CA ALA A 210 -1.04 -14.91 -36.45
C ALA A 210 -1.33 -14.60 -37.92
N LYS A 211 -2.08 -13.51 -38.21
CA LYS A 211 -2.35 -13.06 -39.59
C LYS A 211 -1.06 -12.69 -40.33
N SER A 212 -0.15 -11.97 -39.66
CA SER A 212 1.12 -11.55 -40.28
C SER A 212 2.00 -12.76 -40.61
N ASN A 213 2.09 -13.75 -39.70
CA ASN A 213 2.81 -15.00 -39.92
C ASN A 213 2.27 -15.78 -41.13
N VAL A 214 0.94 -15.87 -41.29
CA VAL A 214 0.32 -16.52 -42.47
C VAL A 214 0.65 -15.80 -43.78
N ARG A 215 0.76 -14.48 -43.79
CA ARG A 215 1.18 -13.73 -44.99
C ARG A 215 2.65 -13.99 -45.33
N VAL A 216 3.54 -13.93 -44.34
CA VAL A 216 4.97 -14.24 -44.53
C VAL A 216 5.15 -15.65 -45.08
N LYS A 217 4.45 -16.65 -44.52
CA LYS A 217 4.50 -18.04 -45.02
C LYS A 217 4.00 -18.20 -46.47
N ARG A 218 3.14 -17.31 -46.96
CA ARG A 218 2.69 -17.32 -48.36
C ARG A 218 3.69 -16.67 -49.33
N MET A 219 4.69 -15.95 -48.80
CA MET A 219 5.75 -15.32 -49.59
C MET A 219 7.01 -16.18 -49.73
N LEU A 220 7.20 -17.13 -48.81
CA LEU A 220 8.24 -18.16 -48.87
C LEU A 220 7.79 -19.29 -49.79
#